data_AF-A0A285X7J0-F1
#
_entry.id   AF-A0A285X7J0-F1
#
_cell.length_a   1.000
_cell.length_b   1.000
_cell.length_c   1.000
_cell.angle_alpha   90.00
_cell.angle_beta   90.00
_cell.angle_gamma   90.00
#
_symmetry.space_group_name_H-M   'P 1'
#
loop_
_entity.id
_entity.type
_entity.pdbx_description
1 polymer ?
#
loop_
_entity_poly.entity_id
_entity_poly.type
_entity_poly.pdbx_seq_one_letter_code
_entity_poly.pdbx_strand_id
1 'polypeptide(L)'
;MEKKNNKKNFLKMKDSFRILSFIFAAILVSACSKKVVFPVSQVVPAAEAVLKVDRDDNNNYGIELEVSNLAGPERLTPARRHYVVWMVTKQHGTINIGNLDINRKNNGELNTSTPYEPMRVFITAEDDPKPVLPSTQVVLNSEDFKV
;
A
#
# COMPACT_ATOMS: atom_id res chain seq x y z
N MET A 1 -26.67 -39.67 50.19
CA MET A 1 -25.84 -39.33 49.01
C MET A 1 -26.76 -38.82 47.91
N GLU A 2 -26.84 -37.50 47.74
CA GLU A 2 -27.72 -36.85 46.76
C GLU A 2 -26.99 -36.72 45.42
N LYS A 3 -27.43 -37.46 44.39
CA LYS A 3 -26.88 -37.34 43.04
C LYS A 3 -27.50 -36.12 42.35
N LYS A 4 -26.77 -35.01 42.28
CA LYS A 4 -27.13 -33.85 41.45
C LYS A 4 -27.14 -34.25 39.97
N ASN A 5 -28.33 -34.30 39.37
CA ASN A 5 -28.52 -34.48 37.94
C ASN A 5 -28.12 -33.20 37.20
N ASN A 6 -26.94 -33.21 36.59
CA ASN A 6 -26.46 -32.11 35.76
C ASN A 6 -27.03 -32.28 34.34
N LYS A 7 -28.18 -31.66 34.07
CA LYS A 7 -28.77 -31.62 32.71
C LYS A 7 -27.86 -30.78 31.82
N LYS A 8 -27.08 -31.45 30.96
CA LYS A 8 -26.34 -30.79 29.87
C LYS A 8 -27.36 -30.29 28.86
N ASN A 9 -27.53 -28.97 28.77
CA ASN A 9 -28.35 -28.33 27.74
C ASN A 9 -27.66 -28.51 26.39
N PHE A 10 -28.06 -29.53 25.63
CA PHE A 10 -27.65 -29.69 24.24
C PHE A 10 -28.32 -28.59 23.41
N LEU A 11 -27.51 -27.66 22.89
CA LEU A 11 -27.94 -26.68 21.90
C LEU A 11 -28.49 -27.43 20.68
N LYS A 12 -29.70 -27.07 20.21
CA LYS A 12 -30.29 -27.69 19.03
C LYS A 12 -29.45 -27.34 17.80
N MET A 13 -29.25 -28.30 16.92
CA MET A 13 -28.40 -28.19 15.71
C MET A 13 -28.72 -26.97 14.82
N LYS A 14 -29.99 -26.52 14.81
CA LYS A 14 -30.45 -25.32 14.09
C LYS A 14 -30.00 -24.02 14.75
N ASP A 15 -29.93 -24.00 16.08
CA ASP A 15 -29.43 -22.87 16.86
C ASP A 15 -27.91 -22.79 16.75
N SER A 16 -27.22 -23.93 16.70
CA SER A 16 -25.78 -23.99 16.42
C SER A 16 -25.42 -23.44 15.04
N PHE A 17 -26.23 -23.73 14.01
CA PHE A 17 -26.03 -23.18 12.66
C PHE A 17 -26.25 -21.67 12.61
N ARG A 18 -27.26 -21.16 13.31
CA ARG A 18 -27.50 -19.72 13.43
C ARG A 18 -26.36 -19.01 14.16
N ILE A 19 -25.89 -19.56 15.27
CA ILE A 19 -24.76 -19.02 16.04
C ILE A 19 -23.49 -19.01 15.19
N LEU A 20 -23.19 -20.09 14.46
CA LEU A 20 -22.01 -20.17 13.60
C LEU A 20 -22.07 -19.17 12.44
N SER A 21 -23.25 -18.93 11.87
CA SER A 21 -23.47 -17.92 10.84
C SER A 21 -23.27 -16.49 11.37
N PHE A 22 -23.66 -16.20 12.62
CA PHE A 22 -23.41 -14.90 13.26
C PHE A 22 -21.92 -14.70 13.58
N ILE A 23 -21.21 -15.75 14.02
CA ILE A 23 -19.76 -15.70 14.26
C ILE A 23 -19.00 -15.48 12.94
N PHE A 24 -19.38 -16.17 11.86
CA PHE A 24 -18.77 -15.99 10.54
C PHE A 24 -19.01 -14.57 9.99
N ALA A 25 -20.20 -14.03 10.16
CA ALA A 25 -20.51 -12.64 9.77
C ALA A 25 -19.74 -11.60 10.58
N ALA A 26 -19.41 -11.88 11.85
CA ALA A 26 -18.63 -10.98 12.72
C ALA A 26 -17.12 -10.95 12.39
N ILE A 27 -16.59 -11.97 11.69
CA ILE A 27 -15.17 -12.03 11.28
C ILE A 27 -14.91 -11.12 10.04
N LEU A 28 -15.95 -10.70 9.32
CA LEU A 28 -15.81 -9.88 8.10
C LEU A 28 -15.55 -8.39 8.37
N VAL A 29 -15.25 -7.99 9.61
CA VAL A 29 -15.04 -6.57 9.97
C VAL A 29 -13.63 -6.10 9.54
N SER A 30 -13.59 -5.61 8.31
CA SER A 30 -12.83 -4.45 7.82
C SER A 30 -11.30 -4.42 7.99
N ALA A 31 -10.58 -5.01 7.02
CA ALA A 31 -9.32 -4.40 6.58
C ALA A 31 -9.67 -3.16 5.75
N CYS A 32 -9.59 -1.97 6.35
CA CYS A 32 -9.78 -0.72 5.63
C CYS A 32 -8.49 -0.41 4.86
N SER A 33 -8.52 -0.59 3.54
CA SER A 33 -7.40 -0.24 2.66
C SER A 33 -7.67 1.11 2.00
N LYS A 34 -6.71 2.02 2.10
CA LYS A 34 -6.74 3.36 1.50
C LYS A 34 -6.18 3.31 0.09
N LYS A 35 -7.01 3.67 -0.89
CA LYS A 35 -6.58 3.87 -2.29
C LYS A 35 -6.33 5.35 -2.57
N VAL A 36 -5.21 5.67 -3.20
CA VAL A 36 -4.78 7.03 -3.58
C VAL A 36 -4.41 7.01 -5.06
N VAL A 37 -5.13 7.81 -5.86
CA VAL A 37 -4.83 7.99 -7.28
C VAL A 37 -3.96 9.24 -7.42
N PHE A 38 -2.91 9.16 -8.21
CA PHE A 38 -2.00 10.28 -8.41
C PHE A 38 -2.60 11.28 -9.40
N PRO A 39 -2.39 12.59 -9.21
CA PRO A 39 -2.66 13.59 -10.25
C PRO A 39 -1.77 13.37 -11.48
N VAL A 40 -2.19 13.95 -12.61
CA VAL A 40 -1.45 13.87 -13.88
C VAL A 40 -0.05 14.46 -13.72
N SER A 41 0.95 13.68 -14.14
CA SER A 41 2.34 14.13 -14.16
C SER A 41 2.59 15.20 -15.21
N GLN A 42 3.37 16.23 -14.85
CA GLN A 42 3.89 17.21 -15.82
C GLN A 42 5.11 16.69 -16.59
N VAL A 43 5.77 15.63 -16.09
CA VAL A 43 6.98 15.05 -16.70
C VAL A 43 6.60 13.90 -17.63
N VAL A 44 5.63 13.07 -17.24
CA VAL A 44 5.14 11.92 -18.02
C VAL A 44 3.60 11.93 -18.02
N PRO A 45 2.94 12.78 -18.83
CA PRO A 45 1.48 12.98 -18.76
C PRO A 45 0.62 11.74 -19.00
N ALA A 46 1.15 10.74 -19.71
CA ALA A 46 0.46 9.48 -19.96
C ALA A 46 0.53 8.50 -18.77
N ALA A 47 1.41 8.74 -17.79
CA ALA A 47 1.59 7.85 -16.66
C ALA A 47 0.40 7.95 -15.69
N GLU A 48 -0.13 6.79 -15.32
CA GLU A 48 -1.21 6.65 -14.34
C GLU A 48 -0.68 5.88 -13.14
N ALA A 49 -0.83 6.42 -11.93
CA ALA A 49 -0.33 5.77 -10.73
C ALA A 49 -1.43 5.62 -9.67
N VAL A 50 -1.44 4.45 -9.05
CA VAL A 50 -2.37 4.08 -7.99
C VAL A 50 -1.57 3.50 -6.84
N LEU A 51 -1.70 4.12 -5.68
CA LEU A 51 -1.17 3.64 -4.43
C LEU A 51 -2.29 3.03 -3.60
N LYS A 52 -2.07 1.85 -3.06
CA LYS A 52 -2.89 1.22 -2.05
C LYS A 52 -2.07 1.11 -0.76
N VAL A 53 -2.67 1.56 0.34
CA VAL A 53 -2.09 1.50 1.67
C VAL A 53 -3.04 0.74 2.58
N ASP A 54 -2.56 -0.30 3.21
CA ASP A 54 -3.28 -1.04 4.24
C ASP A 54 -2.46 -1.08 5.53
N ARG A 55 -3.13 -1.35 6.64
CA ARG A 55 -2.50 -1.50 7.94
C ARG A 55 -2.63 -2.94 8.37
N ASP A 56 -1.49 -3.57 8.67
CA ASP A 56 -1.46 -4.94 9.16
C ASP A 56 -1.75 -5.01 10.67
N ASP A 57 -1.94 -6.22 11.18
CA ASP A 57 -2.20 -6.48 12.61
C ASP A 57 -1.02 -6.08 13.51
N ASN A 58 0.18 -5.93 12.94
CA ASN A 58 1.39 -5.48 13.64
C ASN A 58 1.56 -3.95 13.59
N ASN A 59 0.56 -3.21 13.09
CA ASN A 59 0.57 -1.76 12.89
C ASN A 59 1.61 -1.25 11.87
N ASN A 60 2.13 -2.12 11.00
CA ASN A 60 2.87 -1.67 9.82
C ASN A 60 1.91 -1.26 8.71
N TYR A 61 2.39 -0.42 7.82
CA TYR A 61 1.71 0.02 6.62
C TYR A 61 2.22 -0.80 5.43
N GLY A 62 1.34 -1.58 4.82
CA GLY A 62 1.55 -2.19 3.51
C GLY A 62 1.41 -1.14 2.42
N ILE A 63 2.38 -1.09 1.50
CA ILE A 63 2.46 -0.12 0.41
C ILE A 63 2.50 -0.92 -0.90
N GLU A 64 1.42 -0.84 -1.67
CA GLU A 64 1.32 -1.41 -3.02
C GLU A 64 1.18 -0.24 -4.00
N LEU A 65 2.20 0.00 -4.84
CA LEU A 65 2.21 1.06 -5.84
C LEU A 65 2.26 0.44 -7.23
N GLU A 66 1.25 0.75 -8.04
CA GLU A 66 1.19 0.39 -9.45
C GLU A 66 1.24 1.64 -10.31
N VAL A 67 2.05 1.62 -11.37
CA VAL A 67 2.17 2.68 -12.35
C VAL A 67 2.05 2.09 -13.75
N SER A 68 1.18 2.65 -14.59
CA SER A 68 1.02 2.27 -16.00
C SER A 68 1.49 3.37 -16.93
N ASN A 69 1.87 3.01 -18.16
CA ASN A 69 2.27 3.94 -19.22
C ASN A 69 3.45 4.87 -18.84
N LEU A 70 4.36 4.39 -17.99
CA LEU A 70 5.50 5.15 -17.51
C LEU A 70 6.63 5.14 -18.53
N ALA A 71 6.97 6.29 -19.12
CA ALA A 71 8.14 6.39 -20.00
C ALA A 71 9.40 5.89 -19.28
N GLY A 72 10.28 5.15 -19.99
CA GLY A 72 11.56 4.71 -19.42
C GLY A 72 12.41 5.89 -18.93
N PRO A 73 13.14 5.76 -17.80
CA PRO A 73 13.92 6.84 -17.21
C PRO A 73 15.00 7.40 -18.15
N GLU A 74 15.53 6.57 -19.04
CA GLU A 74 16.52 6.94 -20.06
C GLU A 74 15.94 7.86 -21.16
N ARG A 75 14.61 7.92 -21.27
CA ARG A 75 13.89 8.76 -22.24
C ARG A 75 13.48 10.12 -21.68
N LEU A 76 13.75 10.37 -20.40
CA LEU A 76 13.49 11.66 -19.77
C LEU A 76 14.54 12.70 -20.18
N THR A 77 14.26 13.97 -19.88
CA THR A 77 15.22 15.07 -20.04
C THR A 77 15.35 15.84 -18.71
N PRO A 78 16.53 15.84 -18.06
CA PRO A 78 17.68 15.00 -18.38
C PRO A 78 17.35 13.50 -18.26
N ALA A 79 18.10 12.67 -18.99
CA ALA A 79 17.96 11.21 -18.91
C ALA A 79 18.51 10.70 -17.57
N ARG A 80 17.88 9.64 -17.05
CA ARG A 80 18.24 8.96 -15.79
C ARG A 80 18.21 7.45 -15.97
N ARG A 81 18.39 6.70 -14.89
CA ARG A 81 18.54 5.23 -14.94
C ARG A 81 17.50 4.47 -14.12
N HIS A 82 16.99 5.05 -13.05
CA HIS A 82 16.14 4.39 -12.08
C HIS A 82 14.94 5.26 -11.72
N TYR A 83 13.82 4.61 -11.38
CA TYR A 83 12.73 5.27 -10.66
C TYR A 83 12.75 4.84 -9.21
N VAL A 84 13.00 5.80 -8.33
CA VAL A 84 13.07 5.60 -6.88
C VAL A 84 11.80 6.15 -6.25
N VAL A 85 11.19 5.36 -5.38
CA VAL A 85 9.96 5.73 -4.67
C VAL A 85 10.31 6.25 -3.29
N TRP A 86 9.76 7.41 -2.98
CA TRP A 86 9.95 8.12 -1.72
C TRP A 86 8.64 8.28 -1.00
N MET A 87 8.72 8.23 0.32
CA MET A 87 7.57 8.39 1.20
C MET A 87 7.84 9.48 2.21
N VAL A 88 6.98 10.50 2.22
CA VAL A 88 6.92 11.47 3.32
C VAL A 88 6.11 10.83 4.43
N THR A 89 6.73 10.73 5.60
CA THR A 89 6.11 10.15 6.79
C THR A 89 5.71 11.24 7.76
N LYS A 90 4.77 10.93 8.64
CA LYS A 90 4.26 11.88 9.64
C LYS A 90 5.29 12.40 10.63
N GLN A 91 6.29 11.59 10.96
CA GLN A 91 7.24 11.89 12.04
C GLN A 91 8.71 11.60 11.71
N HIS A 92 9.00 10.91 10.60
CA HIS A 92 10.34 10.40 10.27
C HIS A 92 10.89 11.02 8.98
N GLY A 93 10.32 12.16 8.55
CA GLY A 93 10.73 12.84 7.33
C GLY A 93 10.47 12.01 6.06
N THR A 94 11.32 12.20 5.06
CA THR A 94 11.23 11.53 3.77
C THR A 94 12.19 10.34 3.73
N ILE A 95 11.69 9.16 3.35
CA ILE A 95 12.50 7.95 3.25
C ILE A 95 12.38 7.31 1.87
N ASN A 96 13.45 6.66 1.41
CA ASN A 96 13.44 5.80 0.23
C ASN A 96 12.78 4.47 0.61
N ILE A 97 11.74 4.08 -0.12
CA ILE A 97 10.98 2.84 0.15
C ILE A 97 11.21 1.75 -0.91
N GLY A 98 12.01 2.03 -1.94
CA GLY A 98 12.36 1.07 -2.98
C GLY A 98 12.45 1.68 -4.38
N ASN A 99 12.70 0.81 -5.36
CA ASN A 99 12.67 1.15 -6.78
C ASN A 99 11.41 0.54 -7.41
N LEU A 100 10.89 1.17 -8.45
CA LEU A 100 9.88 0.51 -9.30
C LEU A 100 10.54 -0.63 -10.09
N ASP A 101 9.91 -1.80 -10.09
CA ASP A 101 10.20 -2.85 -11.07
C ASP A 101 9.40 -2.58 -12.33
N ILE A 102 10.09 -2.16 -13.40
CA ILE A 102 9.46 -1.72 -14.65
C ILE A 102 9.57 -2.83 -15.69
N ASN A 103 8.42 -3.29 -16.18
CA ASN A 103 8.36 -4.29 -17.23
C ASN A 103 8.43 -3.68 -18.65
N ARG A 104 8.55 -4.54 -19.67
CA ARG A 104 8.64 -4.14 -21.08
C ARG A 104 7.41 -3.40 -21.63
N LYS A 105 6.29 -3.42 -20.90
CA LYS A 105 5.05 -2.71 -21.25
C LYS A 105 4.96 -1.33 -20.59
N ASN A 106 6.05 -0.84 -19.99
CA ASN A 106 6.09 0.44 -19.27
C ASN A 106 5.17 0.47 -18.04
N ASN A 107 4.93 -0.70 -17.42
CA ASN A 107 4.24 -0.77 -16.13
C ASN A 107 5.27 -1.00 -15.03
N GLY A 108 5.20 -0.18 -13.98
CA GLY A 108 6.05 -0.23 -12.80
C GLY A 108 5.27 -0.69 -11.57
N GLU A 109 5.89 -1.53 -10.74
CA GLU A 109 5.30 -1.99 -9.48
C GLU A 109 6.30 -1.85 -8.32
N LEU A 110 5.78 -1.54 -7.12
CA LEU A 110 6.50 -1.65 -5.86
C LEU A 110 5.56 -2.19 -4.79
N ASN A 111 5.97 -3.29 -4.14
CA ASN A 111 5.30 -3.86 -2.98
C ASN A 111 6.27 -3.87 -1.80
N THR A 112 5.94 -3.17 -0.72
CA THR A 112 6.80 -3.06 0.46
C THR A 112 5.98 -2.80 1.72
N SER A 113 6.62 -2.81 2.89
CA SER A 113 5.98 -2.45 4.15
C SER A 113 6.89 -1.58 5.01
N THR A 114 6.27 -0.79 5.89
CA THR A 114 6.98 0.18 6.72
C THR A 114 6.26 0.39 8.06
N PRO A 115 6.98 0.58 9.17
CA PRO A 115 6.35 0.95 10.44
C PRO A 115 5.90 2.42 10.48
N TYR A 116 6.23 3.23 9.46
CA TYR A 116 6.01 4.67 9.48
C TYR A 116 4.74 5.08 8.75
N GLU A 117 3.90 5.89 9.40
CA GLU A 117 2.64 6.39 8.83
C GLU A 117 2.91 7.29 7.59
N PRO A 118 2.42 6.90 6.40
CA PRO A 118 2.62 7.67 5.17
C PRO A 118 1.67 8.87 5.12
N MET A 119 2.19 10.00 4.63
CA MET A 119 1.41 11.20 4.33
C MET A 119 1.36 11.51 2.83
N ARG A 120 2.43 11.16 2.11
CA ARG A 120 2.60 11.41 0.67
C ARG A 120 3.60 10.41 0.09
N VAL A 121 3.38 9.99 -1.14
CA VAL A 121 4.33 9.16 -1.90
C VAL A 121 4.65 9.86 -3.21
N PHE A 122 5.92 9.86 -3.59
CA PHE A 122 6.37 10.43 -4.85
C PHE A 122 7.50 9.62 -5.45
N ILE A 123 7.74 9.82 -6.74
CA ILE A 123 8.68 9.04 -7.54
C ILE A 123 9.64 10.01 -8.20
N THR A 124 10.94 9.77 -8.08
CA THR A 124 11.97 10.55 -8.77
C THR A 124 12.71 9.69 -9.79
N ALA A 125 13.23 10.35 -10.82
CA ALA A 125 14.17 9.75 -11.75
C ALA A 125 15.60 9.95 -11.25
N GLU A 126 16.36 8.89 -11.08
CA GLU A 126 17.67 8.87 -10.39
C GLU A 126 18.75 8.16 -11.21
N ASP A 127 20.00 8.50 -10.96
CA ASP A 127 21.16 7.79 -11.56
C ASP A 127 21.65 6.62 -10.70
N ASP A 128 21.46 6.72 -9.38
CA ASP A 128 21.75 5.67 -8.40
C ASP A 128 20.41 4.99 -8.01
N PRO A 129 20.34 3.66 -7.86
CA PRO A 129 19.12 2.98 -7.40
C PRO A 129 18.84 3.14 -5.89
N LYS A 130 19.81 3.60 -5.09
CA LYS A 130 19.69 3.81 -3.63
C LYS A 130 20.30 5.15 -3.21
N PRO A 131 19.87 6.28 -3.80
CA PRO A 131 20.39 7.58 -3.43
C PRO A 131 19.97 7.91 -1.99
N VAL A 132 20.82 8.67 -1.30
CA VAL A 132 20.56 9.11 0.09
C VAL A 132 19.48 10.19 0.15
N LEU A 133 19.37 11.00 -0.90
CA LEU A 133 18.39 12.09 -1.03
C LEU A 133 17.74 12.06 -2.42
N PRO A 134 16.48 12.48 -2.55
CA PRO A 134 15.82 12.60 -3.84
C PRO A 134 16.50 13.70 -4.67
N SER A 135 16.65 13.43 -5.97
CA SER A 135 16.96 14.48 -6.95
C SER A 135 15.76 15.40 -7.17
N THR A 136 15.98 16.45 -7.96
CA THR A 136 14.95 17.43 -8.30
C THR A 136 13.96 16.95 -9.36
N GLN A 137 14.20 15.81 -10.02
CA GLN A 137 13.38 15.32 -11.11
C GLN A 137 12.24 14.45 -10.60
N VAL A 138 11.24 15.08 -9.96
CA VAL A 138 10.02 14.42 -9.49
C VAL A 138 9.13 14.10 -10.69
N VAL A 139 8.84 12.82 -10.88
CA VAL A 139 8.10 12.29 -12.03
C VAL A 139 6.62 12.14 -11.68
N LEU A 140 6.30 11.58 -10.53
CA LEU A 140 4.94 11.36 -10.07
C LEU A 140 4.88 11.77 -8.59
N ASN A 141 3.78 12.38 -8.17
CA ASN A 141 3.61 12.82 -6.79
C ASN A 141 2.15 12.71 -6.40
N SER A 142 1.86 12.03 -5.29
CA SER A 142 0.50 11.97 -4.76
C SER A 142 0.10 13.31 -4.13
N GLU A 143 -1.19 13.53 -3.99
CA GLU A 143 -1.67 14.49 -2.99
C GLU A 143 -1.40 13.97 -1.57
N ASP A 144 -1.55 14.85 -0.58
CA ASP A 144 -1.50 14.46 0.82
C ASP A 144 -2.71 13.59 1.17
N PHE A 145 -2.46 12.53 1.92
CA PHE A 145 -3.52 11.63 2.37
C PHE A 145 -3.35 11.22 3.83
N LYS A 146 -4.41 10.62 4.36
CA LYS A 146 -4.46 10.00 5.69
C LYS A 146 -4.90 8.55 5.54
N VAL A 147 -4.27 7.68 6.30
CA VAL A 147 -4.58 6.25 6.41
C VAL A 147 -5.39 6.04 7.69
#